data_AF-A0A7C4DRK1-F1
#
_entry.id   AF-A0A7C4DRK1-F1
#
_cell.length_a   1.000
_cell.length_b   1.000
_cell.length_c   1.000
_cell.angle_alpha   90.00
_cell.angle_beta   90.00
_cell.angle_gamma   90.00
#
_symmetry.space_group_name_H-M   'P 1'
#
loop_
_entity.id
_entity.type
_entity.pdbx_description
1 polymer ?
#
loop_
_entity_poly.entity_id
_entity_poly.type
_entity_poly.pdbx_seq_one_letter_code
_entity_poly.pdbx_strand_id
1 'polypeptide(L)'
;MTEALLDIYRRAVSQRLSRFELARVIGARALQLSMGAPPLIDVSNIEVRDPVYIATLELINGLLPMSILRPRETGEYELVPVSKLVTPEVKRYLSSILESWNISRRV
;
A
#
# COMPACT_ATOMS: atom_id res chain seq x y z
N MET A 1 21.85 10.80 -24.39
CA MET A 1 21.32 9.40 -24.45
C MET A 1 21.11 8.81 -23.06
N THR A 2 21.98 9.10 -22.08
CA THR A 2 21.85 8.66 -20.67
C THR A 2 20.69 9.31 -19.91
N GLU A 3 20.49 10.62 -20.05
CA GLU A 3 19.41 11.36 -19.37
C GLU A 3 17.99 10.85 -19.72
N ALA A 4 17.75 10.54 -20.99
CA ALA A 4 16.46 10.00 -21.44
C ALA A 4 16.16 8.61 -20.82
N LEU A 5 17.19 7.76 -20.67
CA LEU A 5 17.04 6.46 -20.03
C LEU A 5 16.77 6.58 -18.53
N LEU A 6 17.43 7.54 -17.86
CA LEU A 6 17.20 7.82 -16.44
C LEU A 6 15.78 8.34 -16.20
N ASP A 7 15.26 9.21 -17.06
CA ASP A 7 13.87 9.69 -16.99
C ASP A 7 12.87 8.54 -17.18
N ILE A 8 13.09 7.66 -18.17
CA ILE A 8 12.26 6.47 -18.39
C ILE A 8 12.28 5.55 -17.16
N TYR A 9 13.46 5.28 -16.61
CA TYR A 9 13.60 4.43 -15.42
C TYR A 9 12.90 5.04 -14.20
N ARG A 10 13.11 6.34 -13.93
CA ARG A 10 12.46 7.04 -12.81
C ARG A 10 10.94 7.06 -12.95
N ARG A 11 10.42 7.29 -14.16
CA ARG A 11 8.98 7.22 -14.42
C ARG A 11 8.42 5.82 -14.16
N ALA A 12 9.09 4.78 -14.64
CA ALA A 12 8.67 3.39 -14.39
C ALA A 12 8.68 3.05 -12.90
N VAL A 13 9.70 3.47 -12.15
CA VAL A 13 9.79 3.27 -10.69
C VAL A 13 8.75 4.09 -9.94
N SER A 14 8.46 5.32 -10.40
CA SER A 14 7.42 6.18 -9.82
C SER A 14 6.00 5.65 -10.05
N GLN A 15 5.78 4.68 -10.95
CA GLN A 15 4.44 4.10 -11.12
C GLN A 15 4.07 3.03 -10.09
N ARG A 16 5.00 2.65 -9.21
CA ARG A 16 4.76 1.65 -8.15
C ARG A 16 5.02 2.21 -6.76
N LEU A 17 4.42 1.60 -5.75
CA LEU A 17 4.80 1.80 -4.36
C LEU A 17 6.22 1.26 -4.13
N SER A 18 7.07 2.06 -3.50
CA SER A 18 8.30 1.56 -2.89
C SER A 18 7.97 0.74 -1.65
N ARG A 19 8.91 -0.12 -1.23
CA ARG A 19 8.74 -0.93 0.00
C ARG A 19 8.56 -0.06 1.25
N PHE A 20 9.19 1.12 1.28
CA PHE A 20 9.08 2.08 2.38
C PHE A 20 7.73 2.77 2.42
N GLU A 21 7.25 3.24 1.26
CA GLU A 21 5.92 3.84 1.15
C GLU A 21 4.83 2.82 1.49
N LEU A 22 4.98 1.59 0.99
CA LEU A 22 4.08 0.49 1.29
C LEU A 22 3.98 0.26 2.81
N ALA A 23 5.12 0.09 3.48
CA ALA A 23 5.16 -0.09 4.93
C ALA A 23 4.57 1.11 5.68
N ARG A 24 4.85 2.34 5.22
CA ARG A 24 4.34 3.56 5.86
C ARG A 24 2.83 3.71 5.73
N VAL A 25 2.27 3.42 4.56
CA VAL A 25 0.83 3.46 4.29
C VAL A 25 0.09 2.45 5.15
N ILE A 26 0.58 1.19 5.19
CA ILE A 26 -0.01 0.14 6.02
C ILE A 26 0.08 0.52 7.51
N GLY A 27 1.25 0.96 7.97
CA GLY A 27 1.45 1.34 9.37
C GLY A 27 0.58 2.52 9.81
N ALA A 28 0.46 3.55 8.97
CA ALA A 28 -0.40 4.70 9.25
C ALA A 28 -1.87 4.30 9.31
N ARG A 29 -2.34 3.44 8.39
CA ARG A 29 -3.72 2.96 8.41
C ARG A 29 -4.00 2.01 9.59
N ALA A 30 -3.08 1.11 9.89
CA ALA A 30 -3.19 0.24 11.06
C ALA A 30 -3.29 1.05 12.35
N LEU A 31 -2.51 2.14 12.48
CA LEU A 31 -2.62 3.05 13.61
C LEU A 31 -4.02 3.69 13.70
N GLN A 32 -4.57 4.17 12.58
CA GLN A 32 -5.93 4.74 12.56
C GLN A 32 -6.96 3.72 13.05
N LEU A 33 -6.88 2.47 12.57
CA LEU A 33 -7.78 1.39 12.98
C LEU A 33 -7.64 1.07 14.48
N SER A 34 -6.41 1.02 15.00
CA SER A 34 -6.15 0.85 16.43
C SER A 34 -6.71 1.98 17.29
N MET A 35 -6.82 3.19 16.73
CA MET A 35 -7.44 4.36 17.37
C MET A 35 -8.98 4.39 17.23
N GLY A 36 -9.59 3.34 16.69
CA GLY A 36 -11.04 3.23 16.54
C GLY A 36 -11.62 3.85 15.27
N ALA A 37 -10.78 4.19 14.28
CA ALA A 37 -11.29 4.60 12.97
C ALA A 37 -12.07 3.45 12.32
N PRO A 38 -13.19 3.75 11.62
CA PRO A 38 -13.99 2.70 11.00
C PRO A 38 -13.22 2.03 9.84
N PRO A 39 -13.30 0.69 9.72
CA PRO A 39 -12.80 -0.03 8.55
C PRO A 39 -13.65 0.30 7.31
N LEU A 40 -13.01 0.33 6.14
CA LEU A 40 -13.62 0.59 4.83
C LEU A 40 -14.10 -0.70 4.14
N ILE A 41 -13.76 -1.86 4.71
CA ILE A 41 -14.19 -3.18 4.25
C ILE A 41 -15.14 -3.79 5.28
N ASP A 42 -15.99 -4.71 4.83
CA ASP A 42 -16.83 -5.48 5.74
C ASP A 42 -15.97 -6.47 6.56
N VAL A 43 -15.81 -6.15 7.85
CA VAL A 43 -15.02 -6.94 8.80
C VAL A 43 -15.83 -8.09 9.42
N SER A 44 -17.15 -8.13 9.19
CA SER A 44 -18.03 -9.16 9.75
C SER A 44 -17.65 -10.57 9.31
N ASN A 45 -17.14 -10.68 8.07
CA ASN A 45 -16.75 -11.94 7.45
C ASN A 45 -15.26 -12.28 7.64
N ILE A 46 -14.51 -11.45 8.38
CA ILE A 46 -13.07 -11.62 8.57
C ILE A 46 -12.84 -12.26 9.94
N GLU A 47 -12.28 -13.47 9.96
CA GLU A 47 -11.90 -14.18 11.19
C GLU A 47 -10.84 -13.42 12.01
N VAL A 48 -10.09 -12.55 11.34
CA VAL A 48 -8.92 -11.84 11.88
C VAL A 48 -9.21 -10.37 12.14
N ARG A 49 -9.20 -9.96 13.42
CA ARG A 49 -9.40 -8.57 13.86
C ARG A 49 -8.10 -7.80 14.11
N ASP A 50 -7.02 -8.13 13.41
CA ASP A 50 -5.75 -7.41 13.52
C ASP A 50 -5.80 -6.12 12.66
N PRO A 51 -5.55 -4.93 13.23
CA PRO A 51 -5.46 -3.67 12.49
C PRO A 51 -4.51 -3.72 11.29
N VAL A 52 -3.39 -4.43 11.39
CA VAL A 52 -2.42 -4.54 10.28
C VAL A 52 -2.98 -5.38 9.14
N TYR A 53 -3.67 -6.47 9.49
CA TYR A 53 -4.34 -7.35 8.53
C TYR A 53 -5.43 -6.59 7.76
N ILE A 54 -6.28 -5.87 8.47
CA ILE A 54 -7.37 -5.07 7.89
C ILE A 54 -6.80 -3.95 7.00
N ALA A 55 -5.81 -3.20 7.47
CA ALA A 55 -5.14 -2.15 6.69
C ALA A 55 -4.54 -2.69 5.38
N THR A 56 -3.95 -3.90 5.43
CA THR A 56 -3.38 -4.55 4.25
C THR A 56 -4.47 -4.93 3.24
N LEU A 57 -5.59 -5.46 3.71
CA LEU A 57 -6.74 -5.77 2.85
C LEU A 57 -7.34 -4.52 2.21
N GLU A 58 -7.54 -3.44 2.97
CA GLU A 58 -8.03 -2.17 2.45
C GLU A 58 -7.10 -1.60 1.36
N LEU A 59 -5.78 -1.74 1.55
CA LEU A 59 -4.78 -1.33 0.55
C LEU A 59 -4.87 -2.17 -0.72
N ILE A 60 -5.00 -3.51 -0.64
CA ILE A 60 -5.13 -4.39 -1.80
C ILE A 60 -6.38 -4.03 -2.62
N ASN A 61 -7.47 -3.68 -1.94
CA ASN A 61 -8.72 -3.22 -2.55
C ASN A 61 -8.64 -1.78 -3.08
N GLY A 62 -7.57 -1.03 -2.77
CA GLY A 62 -7.36 0.34 -3.26
C GLY A 62 -8.31 1.36 -2.63
N LEU A 63 -8.84 1.08 -1.44
CA LEU A 63 -9.88 1.89 -0.79
C LEU A 63 -9.34 3.04 0.05
N LEU A 64 -8.04 3.04 0.36
CA LEU A 64 -7.44 4.00 1.28
C LEU A 64 -7.47 5.43 0.71
N PRO A 65 -8.13 6.41 1.38
CA PRO A 65 -8.22 7.79 0.93
C PRO A 65 -6.97 8.57 1.34
N MET A 66 -5.80 8.10 0.91
CA MET A 66 -4.50 8.70 1.23
C MET A 66 -3.68 8.93 -0.03
N SER A 67 -2.83 9.93 0.01
CA SER A 67 -1.91 10.28 -1.07
C SER A 67 -0.48 10.37 -0.55
N ILE A 68 0.46 10.05 -1.41
CA ILE A 68 1.89 10.15 -1.12
C ILE A 68 2.42 11.43 -1.77
N LEU A 69 3.13 12.22 -0.99
CA LEU A 69 3.83 13.40 -1.47
C LEU A 69 5.23 12.98 -1.94
N ARG A 70 5.50 13.07 -3.23
CA ARG A 70 6.79 12.68 -3.84
C ARG A 70 7.53 13.90 -4.37
N PRO A 71 8.84 14.05 -4.11
CA PRO A 71 9.62 15.12 -4.69
C PRO A 71 9.87 14.86 -6.20
N ARG A 72 9.75 15.91 -7.01
CA ARG A 72 10.17 15.99 -8.41
C ARG A 72 11.62 16.48 -8.45
N GLU A 73 12.34 16.14 -9.52
CA GLU A 73 13.71 16.62 -9.77
C GLU A 73 13.80 18.17 -9.85
N THR A 74 12.69 18.85 -10.15
CA THR A 74 12.59 20.32 -10.18
C THR A 74 12.44 20.94 -8.79
N GLY A 75 12.37 20.14 -7.72
CA GLY A 75 12.12 20.59 -6.34
C GLY A 75 10.64 20.75 -6.00
N GLU A 76 9.74 20.57 -6.96
CA GLU A 76 8.30 20.53 -6.73
C GLU A 76 7.87 19.21 -6.06
N TYR A 77 6.68 19.19 -5.48
CA TYR A 77 6.10 17.96 -4.95
C TYR A 77 4.90 17.52 -5.80
N GLU A 78 4.84 16.22 -6.12
CA GLU A 78 3.71 15.57 -6.76
C GLU A 78 2.89 14.81 -5.71
N LEU A 79 1.59 15.08 -5.66
CA LEU A 79 0.67 14.37 -4.79
C LEU A 79 0.05 13.21 -5.57
N VAL A 80 0.45 11.99 -5.23
CA VAL A 80 0.03 10.78 -5.94
C VAL A 80 -0.92 9.96 -5.07
N PRO A 81 -2.17 9.71 -5.51
CA PRO A 81 -3.08 8.83 -4.78
C PRO A 81 -2.51 7.41 -4.64
N VAL A 82 -2.62 6.84 -3.45
CA VAL A 82 -2.13 5.48 -3.17
C VAL A 82 -2.78 4.47 -4.11
N SER A 83 -4.08 4.61 -4.38
CA SER A 83 -4.85 3.72 -5.26
C SER A 83 -4.24 3.59 -6.68
N LYS A 84 -3.61 4.65 -7.18
CA LYS A 84 -2.94 4.66 -8.49
C LYS A 84 -1.62 3.88 -8.50
N LEU A 85 -0.98 3.74 -7.34
CA LEU A 85 0.34 3.12 -7.17
C LEU A 85 0.28 1.63 -6.80
N VAL A 86 -0.92 1.10 -6.54
CA VAL A 86 -1.14 -0.32 -6.23
C VAL A 86 -1.14 -1.13 -7.53
N THR A 87 0.02 -1.65 -7.90
CA THR A 87 0.19 -2.50 -9.08
C THR A 87 -0.28 -3.95 -8.82
N PRO A 88 -0.59 -4.75 -9.87
CA PRO A 88 -0.92 -6.16 -9.72
C PRO A 88 0.17 -6.98 -9.01
N GLU A 89 1.43 -6.60 -9.19
CA GLU A 89 2.57 -7.22 -8.51
C GLU A 89 2.52 -7.00 -7.00
N VAL A 90 2.28 -5.76 -6.56
CA VAL A 90 2.10 -5.42 -5.14
C VAL A 90 0.91 -6.19 -4.56
N LYS A 91 -0.21 -6.28 -5.29
CA LYS A 91 -1.38 -7.07 -4.85
C LYS A 91 -1.03 -8.54 -4.65
N ARG A 92 -0.32 -9.16 -5.61
CA ARG A 92 0.12 -10.56 -5.49
C ARG A 92 1.05 -10.77 -4.30
N TYR A 93 2.02 -9.88 -4.11
CA TYR A 93 2.93 -9.92 -2.97
C TYR A 93 2.18 -9.85 -1.63
N LEU A 94 1.31 -8.86 -1.45
CA LEU A 94 0.54 -8.74 -0.21
C LEU A 94 -0.42 -9.91 0.00
N SER A 95 -1.06 -10.40 -1.06
CA SER A 95 -1.95 -11.58 -0.97
C SER A 95 -1.16 -12.82 -0.52
N SER A 96 0.02 -13.06 -1.06
CA SER A 96 0.89 -14.17 -0.63
C SER A 96 1.30 -14.09 0.84
N ILE A 97 1.49 -12.87 1.37
CA ILE A 97 1.79 -12.64 2.79
C ILE A 97 0.57 -12.99 3.66
N LEU A 98 -0.61 -12.49 3.28
CA LEU A 98 -1.84 -12.74 4.04
C LEU A 98 -2.19 -14.23 4.04
N GLU A 99 -1.97 -14.94 2.94
CA GLU A 99 -2.11 -16.39 2.84
C GLU A 99 -1.14 -17.11 3.78
N SER A 100 0.15 -16.72 3.77
CA SER A 100 1.17 -17.26 4.69
C SER A 100 0.78 -17.08 6.15
N TRP A 101 0.29 -15.89 6.53
CA TRP A 101 -0.17 -15.62 7.89
C TRP A 101 -1.40 -16.42 8.30
N ASN A 102 -2.21 -16.84 7.33
CA ASN A 102 -3.34 -17.71 7.57
C ASN A 102 -2.88 -19.17 7.79
N ILE A 103 -1.93 -19.64 6.99
CA ILE A 103 -1.35 -20.99 7.10
C ILE A 103 -0.66 -21.18 8.46
N SER A 104 0.17 -20.23 8.90
CA SER A 104 0.85 -20.32 10.20
C SER A 104 -0.09 -20.35 11.41
N ARG A 105 -1.39 -20.04 11.23
CA ARG A 105 -2.39 -20.03 12.31
C ARG A 105 -3.33 -21.23 12.28
N ARG A 106 -3.20 -22.14 11.30
CA ARG A 106 -3.93 -23.43 11.25
C ARG A 106 -3.16 -24.60 11.86
N VAL A 107 -1.93 -24.37 12.30
CA VAL A 107 -1.06 -25.34 12.99
C VAL A 107 -1.09 -25.03 14.48
#